data_AF-A0A7X6VXC3-F1
#
_entry.id   AF-A0A7X6VXC3-F1
#
_cell.length_a   1.000
_cell.length_b   1.000
_cell.length_c   1.000
_cell.angle_alpha   90.00
_cell.angle_beta   90.00
_cell.angle_gamma   90.00
#
_symmetry.space_group_name_H-M   'P 1'
#
loop_
_entity.id
_entity.type
_entity.pdbx_description
1 polymer ?
#
loop_
_entity_poly.entity_id
_entity_poly.type
_entity_poly.pdbx_seq_one_letter_code
_entity_poly.pdbx_strand_id
1 'polypeptide(L)' 'RETFTVKLLQQFRRPIVSTSANVSGQKFPAIFDDISEEIKSSVDYIVNYRQDDTNPAQPSSIIKLWPDGRIDIVRK' A
#
# COMPACT_ATOMS: atom_id res chain seq x y z
N ARG A 1 4.05 0.18 -14.24
CA ARG A 1 5.15 -0.08 -13.27
C ARG A 1 5.66 1.27 -12.80
N GLU A 2 5.77 1.48 -11.50
CA GLU A 2 6.14 2.78 -10.92
C GLU A 2 7.65 2.89 -10.68
N THR A 3 8.26 3.99 -11.15
CA THR A 3 9.72 4.21 -11.07
C THR A 3 10.22 4.38 -9.62
N PHE A 4 9.45 5.04 -8.76
CA PHE A 4 9.84 5.30 -7.36
C PHE A 4 10.03 3.98 -6.58
N THR A 5 9.00 3.13 -6.55
CA THR A 5 9.04 1.86 -5.82
C THR A 5 10.12 0.91 -6.38
N VAL A 6 10.36 0.91 -7.69
CA VAL A 6 11.45 0.12 -8.29
C VAL A 6 12.82 0.58 -7.80
N LYS A 7 13.09 1.89 -7.79
CA LYS A 7 14.36 2.44 -7.30
C LYS A 7 14.52 2.20 -5.80
N LEU A 8 13.44 2.35 -5.02
CA LEU A 8 13.46 2.09 -3.58
C LEU A 8 13.89 0.65 -3.30
N LEU A 9 13.26 -0.34 -3.94
CA LEU A 9 13.60 -1.76 -3.75
C LEU A 9 15.04 -2.07 -4.20
N GLN A 10 15.51 -1.48 -5.30
CA GLN A 10 16.88 -1.66 -5.79
C GLN A 10 17.92 -1.14 -4.78
N GLN A 11 17.67 0.02 -4.16
CA GLN A 11 18.57 0.58 -3.16
C GLN A 11 18.47 -0.16 -1.82
N PHE A 12 17.27 -0.59 -1.43
CA PHE A 12 17.02 -1.31 -0.18
C PHE A 12 17.57 -2.74 -0.19
N ARG A 13 17.70 -3.35 -1.38
CA ARG A 13 18.24 -4.70 -1.62
C ARG A 13 17.56 -5.82 -0.82
N ARG A 14 16.31 -5.59 -0.40
CA ARG A 14 15.49 -6.53 0.39
C ARG A 14 14.02 -6.33 0.04
N PRO A 15 13.18 -7.38 0.17
CA PRO A 15 11.73 -7.20 0.07
C PRO A 15 11.22 -6.30 1.20
N ILE A 16 10.15 -5.56 0.93
CA ILE A 16 9.48 -4.67 1.88
C ILE A 16 8.06 -5.17 2.11
N VAL A 17 7.66 -5.27 3.38
CA VAL A 17 6.26 -5.52 3.73
C VAL A 17 5.48 -4.23 3.45
N SER A 18 4.54 -4.31 2.51
CA SER A 18 3.67 -3.19 2.16
C SER A 18 2.25 -3.51 2.64
N THR A 19 1.81 -2.76 3.65
CA THR A 19 0.41 -2.72 4.09
C THR A 19 -0.14 -1.32 3.82
N SER A 20 -1.45 -1.24 3.65
CA SER A 20 -2.14 0.05 3.58
C SER A 20 -1.96 0.84 4.88
N ALA A 21 -1.77 2.15 4.76
CA ALA A 21 -1.54 3.05 5.88
C ALA A 21 -2.88 3.43 6.56
N ASN A 22 -3.54 2.44 7.16
CA ASN A 22 -4.75 2.61 7.95
C ASN A 22 -4.69 1.81 9.25
N VAL A 23 -5.47 2.24 10.24
CA VAL A 23 -5.70 1.45 11.45
C VAL A 23 -6.51 0.20 11.06
N SER A 24 -6.19 -0.93 11.68
CA SER A 24 -6.85 -2.20 11.40
C SER A 24 -8.38 -2.09 11.57
N GLY A 25 -9.13 -2.60 10.60
CA GLY A 25 -10.59 -2.51 10.56
C GLY A 25 -11.14 -1.20 9.99
N GLN A 26 -10.32 -0.18 9.77
CA GLN A 26 -10.74 1.06 9.09
C GLN A 26 -10.64 0.95 7.56
N LYS A 27 -11.27 1.91 6.87
CA LYS A 27 -11.20 2.02 5.41
C LYS A 27 -9.76 2.29 4.97
N PHE A 28 -9.37 1.72 3.82
CA PHE A 28 -8.10 2.01 3.17
C PHE A 28 -8.05 3.47 2.69
N PRO A 29 -6.94 4.21 2.91
CA PRO A 29 -6.76 5.54 2.34
C PRO A 29 -6.66 5.43 0.81
N ALA A 30 -7.37 6.28 0.09
CA ALA A 30 -7.29 6.35 -1.36
C ALA A 30 -6.28 7.40 -1.82
N ILE A 31 -6.05 8.43 -1.00
CA ILE A 31 -5.06 9.49 -1.19
C ILE A 31 -4.30 9.73 0.12
N PHE A 32 -3.20 10.49 0.06
CA PHE A 32 -2.39 10.79 1.25
C PHE A 32 -3.18 11.52 2.35
N ASP A 33 -4.08 12.43 1.96
CA ASP A 33 -4.92 13.21 2.88
C ASP A 33 -5.90 12.34 3.69
N ASP A 34 -6.22 11.12 3.21
CA ASP A 34 -7.08 10.18 3.94
C ASP A 34 -6.35 9.49 5.10
N ILE A 35 -5.02 9.58 5.18
CA ILE A 35 -4.22 8.95 6.24
C ILE A 35 -4.38 9.74 7.54
N SER A 36 -4.73 9.05 8.62
CA SER A 36 -4.93 9.67 9.92
C SER A 36 -3.64 10.27 10.50
N GLU A 37 -3.77 11.35 11.27
CA GLU A 37 -2.64 11.95 12.00
C GLU A 37 -2.01 10.99 13.01
N GLU A 38 -2.79 10.04 13.54
CA GLU A 38 -2.27 8.94 14.39
C GLU A 38 -1.19 8.13 13.67
N ILE A 39 -1.40 7.78 12.40
CA ILE A 39 -0.41 7.06 11.61
C ILE A 39 0.75 7.98 11.25
N LYS A 40 0.48 9.22 10.82
CA LYS A 40 1.55 10.15 10.43
C LYS A 40 2.50 10.47 11.60
N SER A 41 1.98 10.53 12.82
CA SER A 41 2.76 10.80 14.03
C SER A 41 3.44 9.58 14.64
N SER A 42 3.07 8.36 14.23
CA SER A 42 3.64 7.11 14.77
C SER A 42 4.74 6.48 13.91
N VAL A 43 5.03 7.05 12.74
CA VAL A 43 6.07 6.54 11.84
C VAL A 43 7.34 7.38 11.93
N ASP A 44 8.50 6.75 11.77
CA ASP A 44 9.81 7.43 11.81
C ASP A 44 10.03 8.34 10.58
N TYR A 45 9.40 8.01 9.46
CA TYR A 45 9.61 8.71 8.20
C TYR A 45 8.41 8.63 7.27
N ILE A 46 8.06 9.77 6.67
CA ILE A 46 7.08 9.87 5.59
C ILE A 46 7.80 10.42 4.37
N VAL A 47 7.75 9.70 3.25
CA VAL A 47 8.35 10.17 2.00
C VAL A 47 7.47 11.21 1.31
N ASN A 48 8.08 12.24 0.72
CA ASN A 48 7.37 13.35 0.05
C ASN A 48 6.79 13.01 -1.33
N TYR A 49 6.90 11.76 -1.78
CA TYR A 49 6.51 11.36 -3.14
C TYR A 49 4.98 11.23 -3.25
N ARG A 50 4.37 11.99 -4.19
CA ARG A 50 2.92 11.97 -4.51
C ARG A 50 1.99 12.26 -3.33
N GLN A 51 2.43 13.02 -2.33
CA GLN A 51 1.54 13.43 -1.24
C GLN A 51 0.43 14.39 -1.70
N ASP A 52 0.67 15.12 -2.77
CA ASP A 52 -0.26 16.07 -3.41
C ASP A 52 -1.17 15.43 -4.47
N ASP A 53 -1.03 14.12 -4.71
CA ASP A 53 -1.87 13.40 -5.66
C ASP A 53 -3.25 13.14 -5.08
N THR A 54 -4.25 13.84 -5.63
CA THR A 54 -5.65 13.74 -5.20
C THR A 54 -6.46 12.73 -6.00
N ASN A 55 -5.85 12.00 -6.94
CA ASN A 55 -6.54 10.97 -7.69
C ASN A 55 -6.68 9.69 -6.84
N PRO A 56 -7.90 9.25 -6.49
CA PRO A 56 -8.11 8.09 -5.62
C PRO A 56 -7.49 6.81 -6.20
N ALA A 57 -6.58 6.19 -5.46
CA ALA A 57 -5.98 4.91 -5.83
C ALA A 57 -6.87 3.73 -5.38
N GLN A 58 -6.92 2.69 -6.21
CA GLN A 58 -7.54 1.41 -5.84
C GLN A 58 -6.50 0.49 -5.21
N PRO A 59 -6.83 -0.21 -4.11
CA PRO A 59 -5.93 -1.19 -3.50
C PRO A 59 -5.69 -2.37 -4.44
N SER A 60 -4.62 -3.12 -4.20
CA SER A 60 -4.32 -4.31 -5.00
C SER A 60 -5.38 -5.41 -4.81
N SER A 61 -5.72 -6.09 -5.90
CA SER A 61 -6.49 -7.32 -5.82
C SER A 61 -5.68 -8.40 -5.10
N ILE A 62 -6.36 -9.23 -4.30
CA ILE A 62 -5.77 -10.37 -3.61
C ILE A 62 -6.53 -11.61 -4.08
N ILE A 63 -5.82 -12.51 -4.74
CA ILE A 63 -6.33 -13.82 -5.13
C ILE A 63 -5.62 -14.90 -4.31
N LYS A 64 -6.39 -15.89 -3.87
CA LYS A 64 -5.87 -17.10 -3.25
C LYS A 64 -5.94 -18.23 -4.27
N LEU A 65 -4.78 -18.82 -4.53
CA LEU A 65 -4.64 -19.98 -5.41
C LEU A 65 -4.51 -21.24 -4.56
N TRP A 66 -5.35 -22.23 -4.84
CA TRP A 66 -5.31 -23.54 -4.19
C TRP A 66 -4.55 -24.58 -5.01
N PRO A 67 -4.01 -25.64 -4.40
CA PRO A 67 -3.26 -26.69 -5.11
C PRO A 67 -4.06 -27.43 -6.19
N ASP A 68 -5.39 -27.48 -6.06
CA ASP A 68 -6.31 -28.09 -7.02
C ASP A 68 -6.68 -27.16 -8.19
N GLY A 69 -6.09 -25.96 -8.25
CA GLY A 69 -6.36 -24.96 -9.27
C GLY A 69 -7.56 -24.06 -8.99
N ARG A 70 -8.25 -24.22 -7.84
CA ARG A 70 -9.31 -23.29 -7.43
C ARG A 70 -8.74 -21.90 -7.15
N ILE A 71 -9.50 -20.87 -7.54
CA ILE A 71 -9.19 -19.46 -7.29
C ILE A 71 -10.28 -18.87 -6.40
N ASP A 72 -9.90 -18.32 -5.24
CA ASP A 72 -10.78 -17.47 -4.44
C ASP A 72 -10.31 -16.01 -4.54
N ILE A 73 -11.23 -15.09 -4.82
CA ILE A 73 -10.94 -13.66 -4.82
C ILE A 73 -11.18 -13.14 -3.41
N VAL A 74 -10.11 -12.76 -2.71
CA VAL A 74 -10.16 -12.21 -1.34
C VAL A 74 -10.46 -10.70 -1.39
N ARG A 75 -9.89 -10.00 -2.37
CA ARG A 75 -10.14 -8.58 -2.62
C ARG A 75 -10.07 -8.33 -4.12
N LYS A 76 -11.06 -7.61 -4.66
CA LYS A 76 -11.05 -7.17 -6.06
C LYS A 76 -10.28 -5.88 -6.20
#